data_AF-M3YSS5-F1
#
_entry.id   AF-M3YSS5-F1
#
_cell.length_a   1.000
_cell.length_b   1.000
_cell.length_c   1.000
_cell.angle_alpha   90.00
_cell.angle_beta   90.00
_cell.angle_gamma   90.00
#
_symmetry.space_group_name_H-M   'P 1'
#
loop_
_entity.id
_entity.type
_entity.pdbx_description
1 polymer ?
#
loop_
_entity_poly.entity_id
_entity_poly.type
_entity_poly.pdbx_seq_one_letter_code
_entity_poly.pdbx_strand_id
1 'polypeptide(L)'
;MSAAEAGGVFRRARGRTLDAFLSEKEREWKGPFYFIQGADPQFGLMKAWSTGDSDSGGDEWGQEIRLTEQAVEAINKLKPKPKFFVLCGDLIHAMPGMPWRKEQTADLQRVLARVDRDIPLVLVSGNHDVGNTPTPETVAEFQRTWGDDYFSFWVGGVLFLVLNSQFWYDASRCPALKQAQDQWLDQQLRVAGRRHCQHAIVFQHIPLFLRSIDEDDDYFNLTKSVRKEVANKLTRAGRDPGPQGLAGRWRGGFQILLPPPAAWRRVEKMGIWTQLGSVPSPAPHRQCGLGQAAWPSQPQCTHL
;
A
#
# COMPACT_ATOMS: atom_id res chain seq x y z
N MET A 1 10.43 26.62 -24.73
CA MET A 1 10.57 26.82 -23.26
C MET A 1 10.39 25.45 -22.63
N SER A 2 11.37 24.96 -21.87
CA SER A 2 11.45 23.56 -21.42
C SER A 2 10.55 23.28 -20.22
N ALA A 3 10.06 22.04 -20.15
CA ALA A 3 9.21 21.48 -19.11
C ALA A 3 9.98 21.20 -17.80
N ALA A 4 10.68 22.21 -17.28
CA ALA A 4 11.29 22.20 -15.96
C ALA A 4 10.61 23.29 -15.13
N GLU A 5 10.20 22.94 -13.91
CA GLU A 5 9.57 23.81 -12.88
C GLU A 5 8.04 23.87 -12.80
N ALA A 6 7.36 22.72 -12.93
CA ALA A 6 6.21 22.47 -12.06
C ALA A 6 6.73 21.76 -10.81
N GLY A 7 7.13 22.54 -9.80
CA GLY A 7 7.56 22.03 -8.50
C GLY A 7 6.45 21.15 -7.90
N GLY A 8 6.62 19.83 -8.01
CA GLY A 8 5.68 18.87 -7.42
C GLY A 8 5.67 19.02 -5.90
N VAL A 9 4.47 18.93 -5.32
CA VAL A 9 4.18 19.16 -3.90
C VAL A 9 5.06 18.32 -2.94
N PHE A 10 5.53 17.16 -3.39
CA PHE A 10 6.52 16.31 -2.71
C PHE A 10 7.25 15.43 -3.75
N ARG A 11 8.38 14.82 -3.36
CA ARG A 11 9.13 13.90 -4.24
C ARG A 11 8.29 12.64 -4.49
N ARG A 12 8.12 12.27 -5.76
CA ARG A 12 7.33 11.10 -6.20
C ARG A 12 8.25 10.05 -6.80
N ALA A 13 7.81 8.80 -6.81
CA ALA A 13 8.52 7.74 -7.52
C ALA A 13 8.49 8.01 -9.03
N ARG A 14 9.64 7.80 -9.69
CA ARG A 14 9.84 7.95 -11.13
C ARG A 14 10.89 6.95 -11.60
N GLY A 15 10.73 6.42 -12.80
CA GLY A 15 11.70 5.45 -13.36
C GLY A 15 11.81 4.16 -12.55
N ARG A 16 10.70 3.74 -11.91
CA ARG A 16 10.55 2.57 -11.05
C ARG A 16 11.45 2.60 -9.80
N THR A 17 11.82 3.80 -9.36
CA THR A 17 12.61 4.06 -8.14
C THR A 17 12.07 5.26 -7.37
N LEU A 18 12.55 5.43 -6.13
CA LEU A 18 12.28 6.59 -5.28
C LEU A 18 13.57 7.37 -5.00
N ASP A 19 13.72 8.53 -5.64
CA ASP A 19 14.94 9.35 -5.59
C ASP A 19 15.26 9.95 -4.21
N ALA A 20 14.36 9.80 -3.25
CA ALA A 20 14.65 10.11 -1.85
C ALA A 20 15.75 9.20 -1.26
N PHE A 21 15.92 8.00 -1.82
CA PHE A 21 16.85 6.99 -1.33
C PHE A 21 17.83 6.57 -2.41
N LEU A 22 19.05 7.11 -2.36
CA LEU A 22 20.13 6.68 -3.26
C LEU A 22 20.54 5.26 -2.91
N SER A 23 20.29 4.35 -3.84
CA SER A 23 20.44 2.91 -3.63
C SER A 23 21.86 2.53 -3.15
N GLU A 24 22.90 3.20 -3.64
CA GLU A 24 24.29 2.99 -3.21
C GLU A 24 24.54 3.28 -1.72
N LYS A 25 23.79 4.22 -1.13
CA LYS A 25 23.92 4.62 0.27
C LYS A 25 23.09 3.78 1.22
N GLU A 26 21.98 3.23 0.71
CA GLU A 26 20.91 2.59 1.47
C GLU A 26 20.86 1.06 1.35
N ARG A 27 21.66 0.46 0.46
CA ARG A 27 21.69 -1.01 0.27
C ARG A 27 22.37 -1.78 1.39
N GLU A 28 23.13 -1.10 2.26
CA GLU A 28 23.86 -1.72 3.35
C GLU A 28 23.13 -1.53 4.68
N TRP A 29 23.03 -2.60 5.46
CA TRP A 29 22.48 -2.54 6.81
C TRP A 29 23.44 -1.80 7.74
N LYS A 30 22.98 -0.70 8.33
CA LYS A 30 23.77 0.14 9.25
C LYS A 30 23.21 0.20 10.67
N GLY A 31 22.05 -0.41 10.90
CA GLY A 31 21.36 -0.37 12.19
C GLY A 31 19.84 -0.33 12.02
N PRO A 32 19.11 -0.48 13.14
CA PRO A 32 17.66 -0.47 13.11
C PRO A 32 17.13 0.90 12.66
N PHE A 33 15.99 0.87 11.98
CA PHE A 33 15.22 2.05 11.65
C PHE A 33 13.73 1.73 11.73
N TYR A 34 12.89 2.76 11.64
CA TYR A 34 11.45 2.58 11.59
C TYR A 34 10.84 3.52 10.54
N PHE A 35 9.65 3.18 10.09
CA PHE A 35 8.83 3.96 9.15
C PHE A 35 7.38 3.94 9.63
N ILE A 36 6.55 4.81 9.07
CA ILE A 36 5.11 4.86 9.37
C ILE A 36 4.34 4.29 8.18
N GLN A 37 3.33 3.48 8.44
CA GLN A 37 2.34 3.05 7.46
C GLN A 37 0.99 3.65 7.84
N GLY A 38 0.38 4.35 6.89
CA GLY A 38 -1.03 4.67 6.87
C GLY A 38 -1.66 4.09 5.60
N ALA A 39 -2.97 4.21 5.49
CA ALA A 39 -3.71 3.88 4.27
C ALA A 39 -5.13 4.43 4.37
N ASP A 40 -5.81 4.44 3.23
CA ASP A 40 -7.20 4.87 3.09
C ASP A 40 -7.50 6.24 3.73
N PRO A 41 -6.72 7.31 3.45
CA PRO A 41 -7.16 8.65 3.82
C PRO A 41 -8.49 8.99 3.12
N GLN A 42 -8.72 8.42 1.93
CA GLN A 42 -10.00 8.28 1.22
C GLN A 42 -10.92 9.50 1.32
N PHE A 43 -10.41 10.67 0.96
CA PHE A 43 -11.15 11.93 1.04
C PHE A 43 -12.47 11.81 0.27
N GLY A 44 -13.60 11.94 0.97
CA GLY A 44 -14.95 11.87 0.41
C GLY A 44 -15.70 10.60 0.78
N LEU A 45 -15.06 9.64 1.44
CA LEU A 45 -15.70 8.38 1.83
C LEU A 45 -16.70 8.58 2.97
N MET A 46 -16.34 9.34 4.01
CA MET A 46 -17.03 9.23 5.30
C MET A 46 -18.51 9.59 5.20
N LYS A 47 -18.82 10.68 4.49
CA LYS A 47 -20.21 11.08 4.20
C LYS A 47 -20.88 10.04 3.31
N ALA A 48 -20.30 9.74 2.14
CA ALA A 48 -20.81 8.77 1.16
C ALA A 48 -21.22 7.44 1.81
N TRP A 49 -20.36 6.93 2.69
CA TRP A 49 -20.61 5.71 3.45
C TRP A 49 -21.74 5.87 4.48
N SER A 50 -21.74 6.97 5.25
CA SER A 50 -22.75 7.21 6.29
C SER A 50 -24.16 7.36 5.74
N THR A 51 -24.31 7.88 4.52
CA THR A 51 -25.60 8.09 3.84
C THR A 51 -25.99 6.91 2.94
N GLY A 52 -25.08 5.96 2.71
CA GLY A 52 -25.29 4.85 1.77
C GLY A 52 -25.31 5.30 0.30
N ASP A 53 -24.75 6.47 -0.01
CA ASP A 53 -24.65 7.03 -1.36
C ASP A 53 -23.17 7.03 -1.78
N SER A 54 -22.68 5.85 -2.15
CA SER A 54 -21.27 5.65 -2.55
C SER A 54 -20.90 6.39 -3.83
N ASP A 55 -21.88 6.66 -4.69
CA ASP A 55 -21.67 7.13 -6.06
C ASP A 55 -21.72 8.65 -6.15
N SER A 56 -22.55 9.31 -5.34
CA SER A 56 -22.74 10.76 -5.37
C SER A 56 -22.45 11.46 -4.03
N GLY A 57 -22.28 10.72 -2.94
CA GLY A 57 -22.08 11.28 -1.58
C GLY A 57 -20.66 11.74 -1.25
N GLY A 58 -19.75 11.75 -2.25
CA GLY A 58 -18.34 12.16 -2.10
C GLY A 58 -18.07 13.66 -2.23
N ASP A 59 -19.10 14.49 -2.07
CA ASP A 59 -19.07 15.95 -2.21
C ASP A 59 -18.57 16.69 -0.95
N GLU A 60 -18.32 15.97 0.15
CA GLU A 60 -17.80 16.52 1.40
C GLU A 60 -16.71 15.62 2.00
N TRP A 61 -15.56 16.19 2.33
CA TRP A 61 -14.39 15.47 2.91
C TRP A 61 -13.68 16.25 4.02
N GLY A 62 -14.41 17.15 4.69
CA GLY A 62 -13.84 18.01 5.73
C GLY A 62 -13.35 17.25 6.96
N GLN A 63 -13.93 16.07 7.25
CA GLN A 63 -13.51 15.23 8.36
C GLN A 63 -12.20 14.50 8.05
N GLU A 64 -12.07 13.96 6.85
CA GLU A 64 -10.87 13.29 6.34
C GLU A 64 -9.69 14.25 6.27
N ILE A 65 -9.91 15.52 5.88
CA ILE A 65 -8.89 16.58 6.01
C ILE A 65 -8.40 16.68 7.45
N ARG A 66 -9.31 16.86 8.42
CA ARG A 66 -8.92 17.05 9.83
C ARG A 66 -8.15 15.86 10.38
N LEU A 67 -8.60 14.63 10.09
CA LEU A 67 -7.94 13.40 10.55
C LEU A 67 -6.55 13.24 9.93
N THR A 68 -6.42 13.58 8.65
CA THR A 68 -5.13 13.49 7.95
C THR A 68 -4.16 14.58 8.42
N GLU A 69 -4.64 15.80 8.67
CA GLU A 69 -3.84 16.87 9.28
C GLU A 69 -3.34 16.48 10.67
N GLN A 70 -4.18 15.86 11.51
CA GLN A 70 -3.77 15.34 12.82
C GLN A 70 -2.71 14.24 12.69
N ALA A 71 -2.85 13.32 11.73
CA ALA A 71 -1.85 12.29 11.47
C ALA A 71 -0.51 12.90 11.04
N VAL A 72 -0.52 13.86 10.11
CA VAL A 72 0.68 14.58 9.66
C VAL A 72 1.35 15.32 10.82
N GLU A 73 0.58 16.03 11.65
CA GLU A 73 1.10 16.72 12.83
C GLU A 73 1.74 15.76 13.84
N ALA A 74 1.14 14.59 14.05
CA ALA A 74 1.68 13.58 14.95
C ALA A 74 2.97 12.95 14.39
N ILE A 75 3.00 12.61 13.09
CA ILE A 75 4.19 12.09 12.40
C ILE A 75 5.35 13.09 12.51
N ASN A 76 5.07 14.38 12.29
CA ASN A 76 6.08 15.44 12.36
C ASN A 76 6.65 15.63 13.77
N LYS A 77 5.94 15.23 14.83
CA LYS A 77 6.41 15.34 16.23
C LYS A 77 7.34 14.19 16.65
N LEU A 78 7.41 13.10 15.89
CA LEU A 78 8.21 11.93 16.25
C LEU A 78 9.72 12.23 16.30
N LYS A 79 10.39 11.66 17.32
CA LYS A 79 11.85 11.74 17.52
C LYS A 79 12.41 10.35 17.93
N PRO A 80 13.41 9.79 17.23
CA PRO A 80 13.98 10.28 15.97
C PRO A 80 12.92 10.35 14.85
N LYS A 81 13.21 10.96 13.70
CA LYS A 81 12.24 11.01 12.59
C LYS A 81 12.08 9.62 11.95
N PRO A 82 10.88 9.22 11.49
CA PRO A 82 10.72 8.01 10.70
C PRO A 82 11.49 8.13 9.38
N LYS A 83 11.98 7.00 8.86
CA LYS A 83 12.73 7.00 7.59
C LYS A 83 11.88 7.37 6.38
N PHE A 84 10.59 7.05 6.41
CA PHE A 84 9.59 7.45 5.43
C PHE A 84 8.18 7.23 6.00
N PHE A 85 7.20 7.74 5.29
CA PHE A 85 5.78 7.51 5.54
C PHE A 85 5.14 6.93 4.28
N VAL A 86 4.57 5.72 4.38
CA VAL A 86 3.85 5.05 3.29
C VAL A 86 2.33 5.19 3.46
N LEU A 87 1.63 5.45 2.36
CA LEU A 87 0.16 5.43 2.27
C LEU A 87 -0.28 4.31 1.32
N CYS A 88 -0.85 3.23 1.86
CA CYS A 88 -1.21 2.03 1.10
C CYS A 88 -2.59 2.11 0.40
N GLY A 89 -2.69 2.97 -0.62
CA GLY A 89 -3.85 3.01 -1.52
C GLY A 89 -5.07 3.75 -0.99
N ASP A 90 -6.04 3.87 -1.88
CA ASP A 90 -7.30 4.58 -1.71
C ASP A 90 -7.08 5.98 -1.13
N LEU A 91 -6.25 6.73 -1.86
CA LEU A 91 -5.83 8.06 -1.45
C LEU A 91 -7.04 9.00 -1.40
N ILE A 92 -7.92 8.91 -2.38
CA ILE A 92 -9.16 9.68 -2.46
C ILE A 92 -10.35 8.77 -2.78
N HIS A 93 -11.57 9.20 -2.46
CA HIS A 93 -12.77 8.39 -2.68
C HIS A 93 -13.26 8.42 -4.13
N ALA A 94 -13.17 9.56 -4.82
CA ALA A 94 -13.70 9.66 -6.17
C ALA A 94 -12.88 8.81 -7.16
N MET A 95 -13.48 7.74 -7.68
CA MET A 95 -12.91 6.86 -8.71
C MET A 95 -12.51 7.65 -9.98
N PRO A 96 -11.62 7.13 -10.84
CA PRO A 96 -11.30 7.77 -12.11
C PRO A 96 -12.56 8.11 -12.93
N GLY A 97 -12.65 9.36 -13.39
CA GLY A 97 -13.80 9.86 -14.15
C GLY A 97 -14.99 10.35 -13.32
N MET A 98 -14.98 10.19 -11.98
CA MET A 98 -16.05 10.68 -11.11
C MET A 98 -15.88 12.16 -10.72
N PRO A 99 -16.97 12.86 -10.36
CA PRO A 99 -16.93 14.21 -9.79
C PRO A 99 -16.02 14.32 -8.56
N TRP A 100 -15.59 15.54 -8.25
CA TRP A 100 -14.79 15.90 -7.05
C TRP A 100 -13.37 15.30 -6.97
N ARG A 101 -13.00 14.40 -7.88
CA ARG A 101 -11.69 13.75 -7.90
C ARG A 101 -10.52 14.74 -7.90
N LYS A 102 -10.65 15.82 -8.67
CA LYS A 102 -9.61 16.86 -8.77
C LYS A 102 -9.47 17.62 -7.45
N GLU A 103 -10.59 17.98 -6.83
CA GLU A 103 -10.67 18.74 -5.59
C GLU A 103 -10.17 17.90 -4.41
N GLN A 104 -10.63 16.66 -4.27
CA GLN A 104 -10.14 15.70 -3.27
C GLN A 104 -8.63 15.46 -3.42
N THR A 105 -8.14 15.28 -4.65
CA THR A 105 -6.70 15.12 -4.95
C THR A 105 -5.92 16.35 -4.49
N ALA A 106 -6.39 17.55 -4.84
CA ALA A 106 -5.70 18.80 -4.52
C ALA A 106 -5.61 19.02 -3.01
N ASP A 107 -6.70 18.76 -2.28
CA ASP A 107 -6.72 18.90 -0.82
C ASP A 107 -5.85 17.86 -0.12
N LEU A 108 -5.87 16.60 -0.57
CA LEU A 108 -4.98 15.59 0.00
C LEU A 108 -3.51 15.97 -0.25
N GLN A 109 -3.16 16.39 -1.47
CA GLN A 109 -1.81 16.86 -1.78
C GLN A 109 -1.41 18.03 -0.88
N ARG A 110 -2.31 19.00 -0.66
CA ARG A 110 -2.08 20.14 0.25
C ARG A 110 -1.80 19.69 1.68
N VAL A 111 -2.54 18.72 2.21
CA VAL A 111 -2.32 18.19 3.56
C VAL A 111 -0.98 17.43 3.62
N LEU A 112 -0.71 16.55 2.65
CA LEU A 112 0.54 15.76 2.61
C LEU A 112 1.79 16.63 2.38
N ALA A 113 1.65 17.80 1.75
CA ALA A 113 2.71 18.80 1.63
C ALA A 113 3.28 19.26 2.98
N ARG A 114 2.48 19.12 4.05
CA ARG A 114 2.85 19.53 5.42
C ARG A 114 3.65 18.45 6.15
N VAL A 115 3.82 17.25 5.58
CA VAL A 115 4.75 16.25 6.12
C VAL A 115 6.16 16.82 6.10
N ASP A 116 6.90 16.62 7.19
CA ASP A 116 8.27 17.11 7.32
C ASP A 116 9.11 16.68 6.12
N ARG A 117 9.89 17.62 5.56
CA ARG A 117 10.63 17.40 4.30
C ARG A 117 11.71 16.32 4.42
N ASP A 118 12.12 15.99 5.64
CA ASP A 118 13.05 14.90 5.94
C ASP A 118 12.37 13.52 6.02
N ILE A 119 11.04 13.45 5.88
CA ILE A 119 10.25 12.21 5.84
C ILE A 119 9.70 12.02 4.42
N PRO A 120 10.38 11.25 3.56
CA PRO A 120 9.88 10.90 2.23
C PRO A 120 8.50 10.22 2.29
N LEU A 121 7.66 10.56 1.32
CA LEU A 121 6.37 9.91 1.12
C LEU A 121 6.51 8.74 0.12
N VAL A 122 5.87 7.63 0.44
CA VAL A 122 5.75 6.45 -0.42
C VAL A 122 4.26 6.26 -0.69
N LEU A 123 3.84 6.36 -1.95
CA LEU A 123 2.43 6.24 -2.31
C LEU A 123 2.18 4.95 -3.06
N VAL A 124 1.16 4.22 -2.65
CA VAL A 124 0.71 2.97 -3.27
C VAL A 124 -0.66 3.24 -3.89
N SER A 125 -0.95 2.65 -5.04
CA SER A 125 -2.27 2.74 -5.68
C SER A 125 -3.26 1.76 -5.06
N GLY A 126 -4.47 2.21 -4.76
CA GLY A 126 -5.65 1.38 -4.48
C GLY A 126 -6.67 1.39 -5.62
N ASN A 127 -7.81 0.72 -5.43
CA ASN A 127 -8.82 0.59 -6.46
C ASN A 127 -9.53 1.92 -6.74
N HIS A 128 -9.64 2.83 -5.75
CA HIS A 128 -10.15 4.19 -5.97
C HIS A 128 -9.17 5.09 -6.73
N ASP A 129 -7.90 4.72 -6.75
CA ASP A 129 -6.87 5.51 -7.42
C ASP A 129 -6.74 5.17 -8.91
N VAL A 130 -6.86 3.88 -9.27
CA VAL A 130 -6.68 3.40 -10.66
C VAL A 130 -7.94 2.76 -11.27
N GLY A 131 -9.01 2.59 -10.49
CA GLY A 131 -10.27 1.92 -10.87
C GLY A 131 -10.29 0.44 -10.52
N ASN A 132 -11.49 -0.15 -10.37
CA ASN A 132 -11.65 -1.59 -10.08
C ASN A 132 -11.16 -2.47 -11.24
N THR A 133 -11.30 -1.97 -12.47
CA THR A 133 -10.76 -2.57 -13.69
C THR A 133 -9.91 -1.51 -14.39
N PRO A 134 -8.63 -1.32 -13.99
CA PRO A 134 -7.76 -0.27 -14.51
C PRO A 134 -7.61 -0.33 -16.03
N THR A 135 -7.43 0.85 -16.63
CA THR A 135 -7.10 1.01 -18.05
C THR A 135 -5.74 1.70 -18.18
N PRO A 136 -5.11 1.71 -19.37
CA PRO A 136 -3.89 2.48 -19.58
C PRO A 136 -4.04 3.95 -19.21
N GLU A 137 -5.21 4.54 -19.44
CA GLU A 137 -5.51 5.94 -19.15
C GLU A 137 -5.59 6.22 -17.65
N THR A 138 -6.27 5.37 -16.88
CA THR A 138 -6.39 5.55 -15.41
C THR A 138 -5.05 5.32 -14.71
N VAL A 139 -4.25 4.36 -15.16
CA VAL A 139 -2.88 4.15 -14.67
C VAL A 139 -1.98 5.34 -15.03
N ALA A 140 -2.06 5.86 -16.25
CA ALA A 140 -1.31 7.04 -16.64
C ALA A 140 -1.72 8.30 -15.85
N GLU A 141 -3.00 8.43 -15.49
CA GLU A 141 -3.48 9.48 -14.60
C GLU A 141 -2.85 9.37 -13.20
N PHE A 142 -2.86 8.17 -12.61
CA PHE A 142 -2.17 7.92 -11.35
C PHE A 142 -0.69 8.30 -11.42
N GLN A 143 0.00 7.88 -12.47
CA GLN A 143 1.43 8.16 -12.67
C GLN A 143 1.75 9.65 -12.75
N ARG A 144 0.91 10.44 -13.44
CA ARG A 144 1.06 11.91 -13.49
C ARG A 144 0.81 12.55 -12.11
N THR A 145 -0.17 12.05 -11.38
CA THR A 145 -0.66 12.66 -10.15
C THR A 145 0.15 12.29 -8.91
N TRP A 146 0.53 11.01 -8.77
CA TRP A 146 1.12 10.45 -7.56
C TRP A 146 2.52 9.85 -7.77
N GLY A 147 2.89 9.57 -9.02
CA GLY A 147 4.15 8.90 -9.39
C GLY A 147 3.93 7.46 -9.79
N ASP A 148 5.00 6.74 -10.06
CA ASP A 148 4.93 5.36 -10.56
C ASP A 148 4.03 4.46 -9.67
N ASP A 149 3.15 3.70 -10.31
CA ASP A 149 2.17 2.79 -9.68
C ASP A 149 2.80 1.51 -9.09
N TYR A 150 4.00 1.18 -9.55
CA TYR A 150 4.87 0.18 -8.94
C TYR A 150 6.32 0.61 -9.09
N PHE A 151 7.12 0.35 -8.06
CA PHE A 151 8.53 0.73 -8.00
C PHE A 151 9.23 0.02 -6.84
N SER A 152 10.55 0.15 -6.78
CA SER A 152 11.36 -0.40 -5.69
C SER A 152 12.32 0.63 -5.15
N PHE A 153 12.68 0.51 -3.87
CA PHE A 153 13.70 1.35 -3.26
C PHE A 153 14.40 0.61 -2.12
N TRP A 154 15.58 1.09 -1.74
CA TRP A 154 16.35 0.52 -0.64
C TRP A 154 16.36 1.50 0.53
N VAL A 155 16.20 1.01 1.76
CA VAL A 155 16.42 1.79 2.98
C VAL A 155 17.14 0.91 4.00
N GLY A 156 18.28 1.36 4.49
CA GLY A 156 19.03 0.71 5.57
C GLY A 156 19.26 -0.79 5.38
N GLY A 157 19.55 -1.27 4.18
CA GLY A 157 19.78 -2.68 3.86
C GLY A 157 18.53 -3.51 3.53
N VAL A 158 17.34 -2.90 3.54
CA VAL A 158 16.06 -3.56 3.25
C VAL A 158 15.56 -3.13 1.88
N LEU A 159 15.12 -4.09 1.07
CA LEU A 159 14.46 -3.84 -0.21
C LEU A 159 12.96 -3.63 0.00
N PHE A 160 12.44 -2.49 -0.46
CA PHE A 160 11.01 -2.22 -0.47
C PHE A 160 10.47 -2.33 -1.90
N LEU A 161 9.35 -3.02 -2.05
CA LEU A 161 8.63 -3.18 -3.31
C LEU A 161 7.24 -2.57 -3.14
N VAL A 162 6.88 -1.62 -4.00
CA VAL A 162 5.53 -1.07 -4.11
C VAL A 162 4.90 -1.68 -5.35
N LEU A 163 3.74 -2.31 -5.20
CA LEU A 163 3.06 -3.05 -6.27
C LEU A 163 1.64 -2.52 -6.47
N ASN A 164 1.23 -2.41 -7.73
CA ASN A 164 -0.15 -2.18 -8.09
C ASN A 164 -0.89 -3.52 -8.03
N SER A 165 -1.51 -3.81 -6.88
CA SER A 165 -2.30 -5.03 -6.67
C SER A 165 -3.56 -5.09 -7.52
N GLN A 166 -4.04 -3.96 -8.06
CA GLN A 166 -5.24 -3.95 -8.89
C GLN A 166 -5.06 -4.76 -10.17
N PHE A 167 -3.85 -4.82 -10.70
CA PHE A 167 -3.54 -5.68 -11.85
C PHE A 167 -3.73 -7.17 -11.56
N TRP A 168 -3.66 -7.58 -10.31
CA TRP A 168 -3.90 -8.96 -9.90
C TRP A 168 -5.36 -9.23 -9.56
N TYR A 169 -6.13 -8.18 -9.25
CA TYR A 169 -7.57 -8.26 -9.02
C TYR A 169 -8.32 -8.34 -10.36
N ASP A 170 -8.13 -7.35 -11.24
CA ASP A 170 -8.70 -7.36 -12.60
C ASP A 170 -7.90 -6.45 -13.55
N ALA A 171 -7.08 -7.04 -14.42
CA ALA A 171 -6.37 -6.31 -15.48
C ALA A 171 -6.94 -6.56 -16.88
N SER A 172 -8.20 -6.98 -17.00
CA SER A 172 -8.81 -7.35 -18.29
C SER A 172 -8.74 -6.22 -19.33
N ARG A 173 -8.74 -4.95 -18.90
CA ARG A 173 -8.61 -3.77 -19.76
C ARG A 173 -7.19 -3.25 -19.95
N CYS A 174 -6.18 -3.84 -19.30
CA CYS A 174 -4.78 -3.45 -19.44
C CYS A 174 -3.79 -4.63 -19.26
N PRO A 175 -3.98 -5.77 -19.95
CA PRO A 175 -3.17 -6.97 -19.71
C PRO A 175 -1.66 -6.77 -19.95
N ALA A 176 -1.29 -5.88 -20.88
CA ALA A 176 0.10 -5.52 -21.14
C ALA A 176 0.77 -4.82 -19.95
N LEU A 177 0.04 -3.97 -19.21
CA LEU A 177 0.58 -3.28 -18.03
C LEU A 177 0.78 -4.25 -16.86
N LYS A 178 -0.18 -5.16 -16.64
CA LYS A 178 0.00 -6.28 -15.69
C LYS A 178 1.24 -7.09 -16.05
N GLN A 179 1.39 -7.48 -17.31
CA GLN A 179 2.53 -8.27 -17.76
C GLN A 179 3.87 -7.53 -17.51
N ALA A 180 3.90 -6.22 -17.75
CA ALA A 180 5.08 -5.40 -17.48
C ALA A 180 5.43 -5.37 -15.98
N GLN A 181 4.44 -5.23 -15.08
CA GLN A 181 4.66 -5.34 -13.64
C GLN A 181 5.18 -6.73 -13.24
N ASP A 182 4.56 -7.80 -13.75
CA ASP A 182 4.95 -9.16 -13.40
C ASP A 182 6.40 -9.46 -13.81
N GLN A 183 6.79 -9.07 -15.03
CA GLN A 183 8.17 -9.20 -15.51
C GLN A 183 9.15 -8.35 -14.71
N TRP A 184 8.76 -7.13 -14.34
CA TRP A 184 9.56 -6.26 -13.50
C TRP A 184 9.75 -6.83 -12.09
N LEU A 185 8.69 -7.39 -11.48
CA LEU A 185 8.77 -8.05 -10.18
C LEU A 185 9.73 -9.24 -10.23
N ASP A 186 9.65 -10.08 -11.27
CA ASP A 186 10.57 -11.19 -11.47
C ASP A 186 12.03 -10.72 -11.64
N GLN A 187 12.26 -9.53 -12.21
CA GLN A 187 13.58 -8.91 -12.24
C GLN A 187 14.04 -8.47 -10.84
N GLN A 188 13.19 -7.81 -10.07
CA GLN A 188 13.53 -7.36 -8.71
C GLN A 188 13.85 -8.53 -7.78
N LEU A 189 13.07 -9.61 -7.85
CA LEU A 189 13.30 -10.81 -7.06
C LEU A 189 14.63 -11.49 -7.42
N ARG A 190 14.99 -11.55 -8.72
CA ARG A 190 16.32 -12.03 -9.14
C ARG A 190 17.45 -11.14 -8.65
N VAL A 191 17.27 -9.82 -8.68
CA VAL A 191 18.25 -8.86 -8.14
C VAL A 191 18.43 -9.05 -6.64
N ALA A 192 17.33 -9.23 -5.89
CA ALA A 192 17.35 -9.51 -4.46
C ALA A 192 18.13 -10.80 -4.15
N GLY A 193 17.88 -11.87 -4.90
CA GLY A 193 18.60 -13.15 -4.76
C GLY A 193 20.10 -13.02 -5.05
N ARG A 194 20.47 -12.41 -6.19
CA ARG A 194 21.89 -12.20 -6.58
C ARG A 194 22.67 -11.34 -5.58
N ARG A 195 21.99 -10.42 -4.91
CA ARG A 195 22.60 -9.51 -3.92
C ARG A 195 22.55 -10.06 -2.50
N HIS A 196 22.06 -11.29 -2.30
CA HIS A 196 21.86 -11.87 -0.97
C HIS A 196 21.06 -10.96 -0.04
N CYS A 197 20.02 -10.31 -0.58
CA CYS A 197 19.12 -9.46 0.16
C CYS A 197 18.52 -10.24 1.35
N GLN A 198 18.77 -9.76 2.57
CA GLN A 198 18.29 -10.46 3.78
C GLN A 198 16.80 -10.19 4.05
N HIS A 199 16.35 -8.98 3.72
CA HIS A 199 15.02 -8.49 4.07
C HIS A 199 14.39 -7.75 2.90
N ALA A 200 13.17 -8.13 2.57
CA ALA A 200 12.31 -7.35 1.70
C ALA A 200 10.91 -7.20 2.27
N ILE A 201 10.31 -6.04 1.99
CA ILE A 201 8.97 -5.66 2.41
C ILE A 201 8.19 -5.26 1.17
N VAL A 202 6.94 -5.73 1.07
CA VAL A 202 6.05 -5.45 -0.06
C VAL A 202 4.89 -4.59 0.43
N PHE A 203 4.68 -3.46 -0.23
CA PHE A 203 3.51 -2.61 -0.05
C PHE A 203 2.57 -2.77 -1.25
N GLN A 204 1.30 -3.01 -0.95
CA GLN A 204 0.20 -3.11 -1.90
C GLN A 204 -1.10 -2.76 -1.17
N HIS A 205 -2.15 -2.43 -1.93
CA HIS A 205 -3.44 -2.05 -1.35
C HIS A 205 -4.33 -3.27 -1.07
N ILE A 206 -4.63 -4.09 -2.10
CA ILE A 206 -5.47 -5.28 -1.93
C ILE A 206 -4.64 -6.39 -1.29
N PRO A 207 -5.07 -6.94 -0.14
CA PRO A 207 -4.32 -8.01 0.50
C PRO A 207 -4.41 -9.33 -0.30
N LEU A 208 -3.39 -10.19 -0.18
CA LEU A 208 -3.43 -11.54 -0.73
C LEU A 208 -4.55 -12.35 -0.05
N PHE A 209 -4.73 -12.16 1.26
CA PHE A 209 -5.78 -12.77 2.07
C PHE A 209 -5.99 -11.99 3.37
N LEU A 210 -7.18 -12.09 3.96
CA LEU A 210 -7.57 -11.45 5.23
C LEU A 210 -7.28 -12.32 6.45
N ARG A 211 -7.59 -13.61 6.34
CA ARG A 211 -7.52 -14.59 7.44
C ARG A 211 -6.64 -15.77 7.07
N SER A 212 -6.79 -16.31 5.87
CA SER A 212 -6.05 -17.49 5.42
C SER A 212 -5.82 -17.48 3.91
N ILE A 213 -4.68 -18.01 3.47
CA ILE A 213 -4.38 -18.18 2.03
C ILE A 213 -5.37 -19.10 1.30
N ASP A 214 -6.15 -19.87 2.04
CA ASP A 214 -7.17 -20.79 1.50
C ASP A 214 -8.61 -20.29 1.66
N GLU A 215 -8.80 -19.07 2.18
CA GLU A 215 -10.13 -18.46 2.31
C GLU A 215 -10.83 -18.25 0.95
N ASP A 216 -12.14 -18.03 0.99
CA ASP A 216 -12.91 -17.78 -0.22
C ASP A 216 -12.63 -16.39 -0.80
N ASP A 217 -12.91 -16.27 -2.09
CA ASP A 217 -12.72 -15.02 -2.81
C ASP A 217 -13.79 -14.01 -2.37
N ASP A 218 -13.34 -12.80 -2.06
CA ASP A 218 -14.12 -11.69 -1.55
C ASP A 218 -13.63 -10.41 -2.25
N TYR A 219 -14.43 -9.35 -2.21
CA TYR A 219 -14.06 -8.02 -2.69
C TYR A 219 -12.73 -7.53 -2.08
N PHE A 220 -12.48 -7.89 -0.81
CA PHE A 220 -11.32 -7.44 -0.06
C PHE A 220 -10.07 -8.30 -0.22
N ASN A 221 -10.06 -9.30 -1.09
CA ASN A 221 -8.88 -10.15 -1.29
C ASN A 221 -8.67 -10.51 -2.78
N LEU A 222 -7.45 -10.95 -3.11
CA LEU A 222 -7.17 -11.46 -4.46
C LEU A 222 -7.74 -12.88 -4.62
N THR A 223 -8.07 -13.29 -5.84
CA THR A 223 -8.56 -14.67 -6.07
C THR A 223 -7.59 -15.74 -5.55
N LYS A 224 -8.11 -16.89 -5.13
CA LYS A 224 -7.33 -18.00 -4.54
C LYS A 224 -6.18 -18.45 -5.43
N SER A 225 -6.39 -18.49 -6.75
CA SER A 225 -5.35 -18.83 -7.72
C SER A 225 -4.21 -17.82 -7.70
N VAL A 226 -4.55 -16.52 -7.81
CA VAL A 226 -3.58 -15.43 -7.88
C VAL A 226 -2.82 -15.26 -6.56
N ARG A 227 -3.51 -15.28 -5.42
CA ARG A 227 -2.85 -15.13 -4.11
C ARG A 227 -1.83 -16.25 -3.85
N LYS A 228 -2.14 -17.49 -4.26
CA LYS A 228 -1.20 -18.62 -4.14
C LYS A 228 -0.01 -18.47 -5.08
N GLU A 229 -0.23 -18.06 -6.31
CA GLU A 229 0.84 -17.78 -7.28
C GLU A 229 1.80 -16.71 -6.73
N VAL A 230 1.27 -15.56 -6.31
CA VAL A 230 2.06 -14.44 -5.79
C VAL A 230 2.78 -14.83 -4.49
N ALA A 231 2.10 -15.46 -3.53
CA ALA A 231 2.71 -15.91 -2.29
C ALA A 231 3.86 -16.90 -2.54
N ASN A 232 3.68 -17.84 -3.47
CA ASN A 232 4.72 -18.78 -3.87
C ASN A 232 5.90 -18.08 -4.53
N LYS A 233 5.64 -17.13 -5.44
CA LYS A 233 6.68 -16.32 -6.12
C LYS A 233 7.54 -15.58 -5.10
N LEU A 234 6.92 -14.85 -4.17
CA LEU A 234 7.61 -14.11 -3.12
C LEU A 234 8.38 -15.06 -2.18
N THR A 235 7.77 -16.17 -1.76
CA THR A 235 8.42 -17.12 -0.84
C THR A 235 9.61 -17.86 -1.48
N ARG A 236 9.52 -18.23 -2.76
CA ARG A 236 10.60 -18.94 -3.48
C ARG A 236 11.83 -18.08 -3.70
N ALA A 237 11.62 -16.83 -4.14
CA ALA A 237 12.70 -15.84 -4.21
C ALA A 237 13.43 -15.70 -2.88
N GLY A 238 12.72 -16.02 -1.78
CA GLY A 238 13.27 -15.98 -0.46
C GLY A 238 14.04 -17.19 0.06
N ARG A 239 13.95 -18.33 -0.64
CA ARG A 239 14.56 -19.60 -0.24
C ARG A 239 15.70 -20.04 -1.16
N ASP A 240 15.84 -19.43 -2.34
CA ASP A 240 16.79 -19.87 -3.35
C ASP A 240 18.23 -19.50 -2.92
N PRO A 241 19.06 -20.48 -2.51
CA PRO A 241 20.47 -20.23 -2.28
C PRO A 241 21.10 -20.12 -3.67
N GLY A 242 21.56 -18.93 -4.05
CA GLY A 242 22.30 -18.77 -5.29
C GLY A 242 23.44 -19.81 -5.42
N PRO A 243 24.00 -20.02 -6.63
CA PRO A 243 24.92 -21.12 -6.96
C PRO A 243 26.25 -21.18 -6.16
N GLN A 244 26.43 -20.33 -5.14
CA GLN A 244 27.58 -20.29 -4.24
C GLN A 244 27.26 -20.76 -2.80
N GLY A 245 26.08 -21.35 -2.54
CA GLY A 245 25.83 -22.10 -1.29
C GLY A 245 25.74 -21.28 0.01
N LEU A 246 25.63 -19.96 -0.06
CA LEU A 246 25.36 -19.11 1.11
C LEU A 246 23.85 -18.98 1.34
N ALA A 247 23.36 -19.58 2.43
CA ALA A 247 21.96 -19.53 2.86
C ALA A 247 21.54 -18.11 3.29
N GLY A 248 21.12 -17.28 2.33
CA GLY A 248 20.38 -16.06 2.60
C GLY A 248 18.94 -16.39 2.97
N ARG A 249 18.56 -16.27 4.24
CA ARG A 249 17.14 -16.31 4.63
C ARG A 249 16.51 -14.99 4.24
N TRP A 250 15.77 -14.95 3.13
CA TRP A 250 14.79 -13.91 2.93
C TRP A 250 13.63 -14.20 3.87
N ARG A 251 13.47 -13.37 4.88
CA ARG A 251 12.21 -13.35 5.64
C ARG A 251 11.32 -12.33 4.93
N GLY A 252 10.54 -12.82 3.96
CA GLY A 252 9.48 -12.01 3.35
C GLY A 252 8.57 -11.49 4.46
N GLY A 253 8.68 -10.19 4.72
CA GLY A 253 8.01 -9.54 5.84
C GLY A 253 6.71 -8.91 5.37
N PHE A 254 5.61 -9.44 5.93
CA PHE A 254 4.35 -8.76 6.24
C PHE A 254 3.63 -8.00 5.12
N GLN A 255 2.54 -8.61 4.67
CA GLN A 255 1.34 -7.90 4.24
C GLN A 255 0.69 -7.28 5.48
N ILE A 256 0.77 -5.95 5.62
CA ILE A 256 0.04 -5.26 6.68
C ILE A 256 -1.35 -4.94 6.14
N LEU A 257 -2.26 -5.86 6.46
CA LEU A 257 -3.70 -5.75 6.30
C LEU A 257 -4.23 -4.53 7.05
N LEU A 258 -4.92 -3.62 6.35
CA LEU A 258 -5.96 -2.87 7.02
C LEU A 258 -7.20 -3.76 7.12
N PRO A 259 -7.76 -3.99 8.32
CA PRO A 259 -9.01 -4.72 8.44
C PRO A 259 -10.14 -3.92 7.78
N PRO A 260 -11.18 -4.62 7.27
CA PRO A 260 -12.27 -3.96 6.60
C PRO A 260 -13.04 -3.03 7.54
N PRO A 261 -13.82 -2.13 6.92
CA PRO A 261 -14.59 -1.12 7.60
C PRO A 261 -15.34 -1.56 8.89
N ALA A 262 -15.88 -2.77 8.96
CA ALA A 262 -16.61 -3.23 10.15
C ALA A 262 -15.86 -3.15 11.52
N ALA A 263 -14.52 -2.96 11.51
CA ALA A 263 -13.72 -2.73 12.70
C ALA A 263 -13.70 -1.27 13.24
N TRP A 264 -14.21 -0.25 12.52
CA TRP A 264 -14.12 1.15 12.97
C TRP A 264 -15.04 1.56 14.13
N ARG A 265 -15.95 0.70 14.59
CA ARG A 265 -16.77 1.00 15.78
C ARG A 265 -15.96 1.14 17.08
N ARG A 266 -14.64 0.88 17.08
CA ARG A 266 -13.72 1.14 18.21
C ARG A 266 -12.86 2.41 18.06
N VAL A 267 -13.06 3.23 17.02
CA VAL A 267 -12.21 4.40 16.71
C VAL A 267 -12.43 5.61 17.65
N GLU A 268 -13.26 5.49 18.70
CA GLU A 268 -13.34 6.53 19.74
C GLU A 268 -12.10 6.63 20.65
N LYS A 269 -11.12 5.71 20.56
CA LYS A 269 -9.91 5.75 21.40
C LYS A 269 -8.63 5.30 20.68
N MET A 270 -7.83 6.28 20.23
CA MET A 270 -6.38 6.18 19.91
C MET A 270 -6.05 5.20 18.75
N GLY A 271 -5.08 5.40 17.87
CA GLY A 271 -3.72 5.91 18.01
C GLY A 271 -2.92 5.25 16.89
N ILE A 272 -1.84 5.88 16.47
CA ILE A 272 -0.91 5.43 15.42
C ILE A 272 -0.50 3.97 15.67
N TRP A 273 -0.74 3.08 14.70
CA TRP A 273 -0.29 1.69 14.78
C TRP A 273 1.13 1.56 14.25
N THR A 274 2.09 1.37 15.16
CA THR A 274 3.43 0.85 14.87
C THR A 274 3.51 -0.55 15.45
N GLN A 275 3.48 -1.60 14.61
CA GLN A 275 3.85 -2.94 15.06
C GLN A 275 5.33 -3.18 14.71
N LEU A 276 6.22 -2.83 15.65
CA LEU A 276 7.59 -3.32 15.66
C LEU A 276 7.55 -4.78 16.14
N GLY A 277 7.70 -5.72 15.20
CA GLY A 277 7.85 -7.14 15.53
C GLY A 277 9.20 -7.41 16.20
N SER A 278 9.20 -7.53 17.53
CA SER A 278 10.25 -8.20 18.28
C SER A 278 10.04 -9.72 18.25
N VAL A 279 11.06 -10.46 17.83
CA VAL A 279 11.09 -11.93 17.85
C VAL A 279 11.46 -12.42 19.26
N PRO A 280 10.72 -13.37 19.86
CA PRO A 280 11.36 -14.63 20.26
C PRO A 280 10.51 -15.91 20.03
N SER A 281 11.23 -17.05 20.06
CA SER A 281 10.87 -18.47 19.80
C SER A 281 9.80 -19.09 20.73
N PRO A 282 9.30 -20.33 20.46
CA PRO A 282 7.97 -20.81 20.84
C PRO A 282 7.90 -21.73 22.07
N ALA A 283 6.75 -21.72 22.76
CA ALA A 283 6.12 -22.89 23.43
C ALA A 283 4.72 -22.52 24.00
N PRO A 284 3.82 -23.50 24.24
CA PRO A 284 2.40 -23.39 23.90
C PRO A 284 1.42 -23.29 25.10
N HIS A 285 0.12 -23.25 24.77
CA HIS A 285 -1.12 -23.27 25.59
C HIS A 285 -1.73 -21.87 25.85
N ARG A 286 -3.04 -21.61 25.75
CA ARG A 286 -4.28 -22.42 25.82
C ARG A 286 -5.44 -21.67 25.11
N GLN A 287 -6.35 -22.40 24.45
CA GLN A 287 -7.65 -21.89 23.99
C GLN A 287 -8.59 -21.63 25.19
N CYS A 288 -9.33 -20.52 25.14
CA CYS A 288 -10.68 -20.39 25.72
C CYS A 288 -11.53 -19.59 24.73
N GLY A 289 -12.56 -20.22 24.19
CA GLY A 289 -13.50 -19.62 23.23
C GLY A 289 -14.60 -18.84 23.92
N LEU A 290 -15.29 -17.99 23.15
CA LEU A 290 -16.64 -17.50 23.44
C LEU A 290 -17.33 -17.05 22.13
N GLY A 291 -18.46 -17.68 21.83
CA GLY A 291 -19.68 -17.09 21.28
C GLY A 291 -19.65 -16.47 19.87
N GLN A 292 -20.07 -17.24 18.87
CA GLN A 292 -20.60 -16.71 17.61
C GLN A 292 -21.97 -16.06 17.85
N ALA A 293 -22.15 -14.82 17.38
CA ALA A 293 -23.45 -14.22 17.14
C ALA A 293 -23.48 -13.69 15.71
N ALA A 294 -24.35 -14.27 14.88
CA ALA A 294 -24.57 -13.88 13.48
C ALA A 294 -25.45 -12.62 13.38
N TRP A 295 -25.10 -11.70 12.48
CA TRP A 295 -25.88 -10.52 12.08
C TRP A 295 -25.61 -10.20 10.58
N PRO A 296 -26.53 -9.50 9.90
CA PRO A 296 -27.05 -9.90 8.58
C PRO A 296 -26.20 -9.43 7.40
N SER A 297 -26.31 -10.18 6.31
CA SER A 297 -25.78 -9.90 4.97
C SER A 297 -26.21 -8.53 4.46
N GLN A 298 -25.25 -7.70 4.03
CA GLN A 298 -25.52 -6.50 3.23
C GLN A 298 -25.86 -6.86 1.77
N PRO A 299 -26.68 -6.03 1.10
CA PRO A 299 -27.24 -6.36 -0.21
C PRO A 299 -26.19 -6.27 -1.31
N GLN A 300 -26.21 -7.26 -2.20
CA GLN A 300 -25.42 -7.30 -3.42
C GLN A 300 -25.85 -6.15 -4.35
N CYS A 301 -24.89 -5.36 -4.83
CA CYS A 301 -25.11 -4.46 -5.96
C CYS A 301 -25.53 -5.30 -7.18
N THR A 302 -26.79 -5.17 -7.60
CA THR A 302 -27.27 -5.73 -8.85
C THR A 302 -26.84 -4.84 -10.00
N HIS A 303 -26.14 -5.44 -10.97
CA HIS A 303 -25.87 -4.87 -12.28
C HIS A 303 -27.16 -4.44 -12.99
N LEU A 304 -27.16 -3.20 -13.48
CA LEU A 304 -27.87 -2.76 -14.69
C LEU A 304 -26.92 -1.85 -15.48
#